data_AF-A0A3Q0IZL0-F1
#
_entry.id   AF-A0A3Q0IZL0-F1
#
_cell.length_a   1.000
_cell.length_b   1.000
_cell.length_c   1.000
_cell.angle_alpha   90.00
_cell.angle_beta   90.00
_cell.angle_gamma   90.00
#
_symmetry.space_group_name_H-M   'P 1'
#
loop_
_entity.id
_entity.type
_entity.pdbx_description
1 polymer ?
#
loop_
_entity_poly.entity_id
_entity_poly.type
_entity_poly.pdbx_seq_one_letter_code
_entity_poly.pdbx_strand_id
1 'polypeptide(L)'
;MSSALISAEITATCNALGDANKSTKYILGPHCKESAKDLIKYLRRDDETHSIRRQLGDTNVVHTDLIPIIIHFSDNEELFDIILS
;
A
#
# COMPACT_ATOMS: atom_id res chain seq x y z
N MET A 1 3.21 20.04 6.51
CA MET A 1 2.25 19.25 7.31
C MET A 1 3.00 18.68 8.50
N SER A 2 2.35 18.45 9.65
CA SER A 2 3.01 17.78 10.78
C SER A 2 3.34 16.33 10.40
N SER A 3 4.48 15.81 10.88
CA SER A 3 4.91 14.43 10.62
C SER A 3 3.87 13.39 11.06
N ALA A 4 3.15 13.67 12.15
CA ALA A 4 2.06 12.83 12.66
C ALA A 4 0.87 12.72 11.69
N LEU A 5 0.55 13.79 10.93
CA LEU A 5 -0.55 13.77 9.98
C LEU A 5 -0.24 12.88 8.78
N ILE A 6 0.96 13.03 8.20
CA ILE A 6 1.44 12.17 7.11
C ILE A 6 1.47 10.70 7.57
N SER A 7 1.90 10.47 8.81
CA SER A 7 1.94 9.13 9.36
C SER A 7 0.54 8.50 9.44
N ALA A 8 -0.45 9.24 9.95
CA ALA A 8 -1.84 8.78 10.00
C ALA A 8 -2.42 8.52 8.60
N GLU A 9 -2.11 9.39 7.63
CA GLU A 9 -2.53 9.22 6.23
C GLU A 9 -1.95 7.93 5.64
N ILE A 10 -0.64 7.69 5.77
CA ILE A 10 0.03 6.47 5.28
C ILE A 10 -0.63 5.22 5.87
N THR A 11 -0.86 5.20 7.18
CA THR A 11 -1.50 4.06 7.85
C THR A 11 -2.93 3.84 7.34
N ALA A 12 -3.71 4.92 7.17
CA ALA A 12 -5.05 4.82 6.60
C ALA A 12 -5.03 4.30 5.15
N THR A 13 -4.06 4.73 4.34
CA THR A 13 -3.89 4.25 2.96
C THR A 13 -3.51 2.77 2.91
N CYS A 14 -2.61 2.30 3.79
CA CYS A 14 -2.32 0.86 3.89
C CYS A 14 -3.58 0.06 4.22
N ASN A 15 -4.34 0.48 5.24
CA ASN A 15 -5.57 -0.20 5.65
C ASN A 15 -6.68 -0.20 4.56
N ALA A 16 -6.60 0.72 3.60
CA ALA A 16 -7.55 0.81 2.49
C ALA A 16 -7.22 -0.14 1.32
N LEU A 17 -6.08 -0.82 1.34
CA LEU A 17 -5.69 -1.79 0.31
C LEU A 17 -6.55 -3.05 0.35
N GLY A 18 -6.85 -3.56 1.55
CA GLY A 18 -7.64 -4.78 1.70
C GLY A 18 -7.34 -5.53 2.99
N ASP A 19 -7.69 -6.81 3.00
CA ASP A 19 -7.44 -7.68 4.14
C ASP A 19 -7.19 -9.13 3.68
N ALA A 20 -6.23 -9.78 4.32
CA ALA A 20 -5.94 -11.21 4.20
C ALA A 20 -6.53 -12.04 5.35
N ASN A 21 -7.04 -11.39 6.40
CA ASN A 21 -7.39 -12.07 7.65
C ASN A 21 -8.61 -12.97 7.48
N LYS A 22 -8.36 -14.27 7.69
CA LYS A 22 -9.32 -15.38 7.76
C LYS A 22 -9.83 -15.92 6.43
N SER A 23 -9.33 -15.43 5.30
CA SER A 23 -9.64 -15.98 3.98
C SER A 23 -8.43 -16.66 3.35
N THR A 24 -8.68 -17.66 2.51
CA THR A 24 -7.64 -18.26 1.66
C THR A 24 -7.24 -17.35 0.49
N LYS A 25 -8.04 -16.31 0.20
CA LYS A 25 -7.83 -15.34 -0.86
C LYS A 25 -7.93 -13.92 -0.31
N TYR A 26 -6.99 -13.07 -0.69
CA TYR A 26 -6.96 -11.65 -0.32
C TYR A 26 -8.23 -10.92 -0.81
N ILE A 27 -8.79 -10.05 0.02
CA ILE A 27 -9.98 -9.25 -0.30
C ILE A 27 -9.53 -7.81 -0.54
N LEU A 28 -9.70 -7.31 -1.77
CA LEU A 28 -9.37 -5.92 -2.11
C LEU A 28 -10.33 -4.96 -1.40
N GLY A 29 -9.77 -3.87 -0.88
CA GLY A 29 -10.55 -2.71 -0.46
C GLY A 29 -11.24 -2.02 -1.64
N PRO A 30 -12.34 -1.29 -1.40
CA PRO A 30 -13.12 -0.63 -2.46
C PRO A 30 -12.33 0.43 -3.24
N HIS A 31 -11.23 0.92 -2.66
CA HIS A 31 -10.34 1.93 -3.25
C HIS A 31 -8.88 1.46 -3.30
N CYS A 32 -8.66 0.14 -3.43
CA CYS A 32 -7.31 -0.43 -3.43
C CYS A 32 -6.41 0.20 -4.50
N LYS A 33 -6.95 0.45 -5.69
CA LYS A 33 -6.21 1.02 -6.82
C LYS A 33 -5.73 2.45 -6.53
N GLU A 34 -6.65 3.29 -6.05
CA GLU A 34 -6.37 4.67 -5.68
C GLU A 34 -5.38 4.72 -4.52
N SER A 35 -5.56 3.85 -3.52
CA SER A 35 -4.68 3.73 -2.36
C SER A 35 -3.25 3.34 -2.77
N ALA A 36 -3.09 2.35 -3.66
CA ALA A 36 -1.77 1.98 -4.18
C ALA A 36 -1.08 3.15 -4.93
N LYS A 37 -1.84 3.91 -5.75
CA LYS A 37 -1.32 5.12 -6.40
C LYS A 37 -0.92 6.19 -5.40
N ASP A 38 -1.63 6.32 -4.28
CA ASP A 38 -1.29 7.27 -3.23
C ASP A 38 -0.02 6.86 -2.47
N LEU A 39 0.19 5.56 -2.20
CA LEU A 39 1.47 5.07 -1.66
C LEU A 39 2.67 5.45 -2.54
N ILE A 40 2.53 5.31 -3.86
CA ILE A 40 3.55 5.75 -4.83
C ILE A 40 3.76 7.28 -4.75
N LYS A 41 2.69 8.07 -4.66
CA LYS A 41 2.80 9.53 -4.53
C LYS A 41 3.52 9.93 -3.24
N TYR A 42 3.28 9.22 -2.13
CA TYR A 42 4.00 9.44 -0.88
C TYR A 42 5.48 9.11 -1.05
N LEU A 43 5.82 7.95 -1.59
CA LEU A 43 7.21 7.54 -1.85
C LEU A 43 7.95 8.50 -2.79
N ARG A 44 7.28 9.06 -3.80
CA ARG A 44 7.87 10.07 -4.71
C ARG A 44 8.19 11.41 -4.04
N ARG A 45 7.58 11.68 -2.89
CA ARG A 45 7.81 12.87 -2.07
C ARG A 45 8.72 12.59 -0.87
N ASP A 46 9.20 11.35 -0.73
CA ASP A 46 10.07 10.95 0.37
C ASP A 46 11.40 11.70 0.25
N ASP A 47 11.78 12.36 1.34
CA ASP A 47 12.96 13.20 1.40
C ASP A 47 14.21 12.37 1.77
N GLU A 48 15.32 13.05 2.03
CA GLU A 48 16.60 12.43 2.39
C GLU A 48 16.55 11.64 3.71
N THR A 49 15.53 11.86 4.55
CA THR A 49 15.36 11.10 5.80
C THR A 49 14.75 9.72 5.56
N HIS A 50 14.20 9.49 4.37
CA HIS A 50 13.49 8.26 3.99
C HIS A 50 12.39 7.85 4.99
N SER A 51 11.78 8.84 5.63
CA SER A 51 10.82 8.62 6.72
C SER A 51 9.55 7.90 6.24
N ILE A 52 9.08 8.19 5.02
CA ILE A 52 7.89 7.55 4.44
C ILE A 52 8.19 6.08 4.15
N ARG A 53 9.32 5.79 3.48
CA ARG A 53 9.74 4.41 3.21
C ARG A 53 9.91 3.60 4.49
N ARG A 54 10.54 4.18 5.53
CA ARG A 54 10.71 3.49 6.82
C ARG A 54 9.35 3.17 7.45
N GLN A 55 8.43 4.12 7.46
CA GLN A 55 7.09 3.89 8.00
C GLN A 55 6.34 2.79 7.23
N LEU A 56 6.39 2.79 5.89
CA LEU A 56 5.81 1.71 5.08
C LEU A 56 6.48 0.35 5.35
N GLY A 57 7.77 0.35 5.66
CA GLY A 57 8.47 -0.85 6.14
C GLY A 57 7.93 -1.33 7.48
N ASP A 58 7.69 -0.41 8.42
CA ASP A 58 7.16 -0.71 9.75
C ASP A 58 5.71 -1.24 9.72
N THR A 59 4.90 -0.88 8.70
CA THR A 59 3.57 -1.46 8.49
C THR A 59 3.60 -2.86 7.88
N ASN A 60 4.75 -3.30 7.34
CA ASN A 60 4.92 -4.56 6.62
C ASN A 60 4.01 -4.70 5.36
N VAL A 61 3.56 -3.58 4.79
CA VAL A 61 2.55 -3.53 3.69
C VAL A 61 2.93 -4.37 2.47
N VAL A 62 4.23 -4.52 2.18
CA VAL A 62 4.70 -5.35 1.07
C VAL A 62 4.28 -6.80 1.27
N HIS A 63 4.47 -7.33 2.48
CA HIS A 63 4.18 -8.72 2.81
C HIS A 63 2.69 -8.94 3.09
N THR A 64 2.05 -8.01 3.80
CA THR A 64 0.65 -8.15 4.22
C THR A 64 -0.34 -7.87 3.11
N ASP A 65 0.00 -7.01 2.15
CA ASP A 65 -0.93 -6.53 1.13
C ASP A 65 -0.38 -6.72 -0.29
N LEU A 66 0.76 -6.11 -0.64
CA LEU A 66 1.19 -6.01 -2.04
C LEU A 66 1.52 -7.37 -2.67
N ILE A 67 2.24 -8.24 -1.96
CA ILE A 67 2.53 -9.61 -2.43
C ILE A 67 1.24 -10.43 -2.58
N PRO A 68 0.34 -10.50 -1.57
CA PRO A 68 -0.96 -11.14 -1.73
C PRO A 68 -1.81 -10.59 -2.89
N ILE A 69 -1.78 -9.28 -3.14
CA ILE A 69 -2.47 -8.66 -4.27
C ILE A 69 -1.91 -9.19 -5.59
N ILE A 70 -0.58 -9.19 -5.76
CA ILE A 70 0.08 -9.71 -6.96
C ILE A 70 -0.27 -11.19 -7.19
N ILE A 71 -0.25 -12.02 -6.14
CA ILE A 71 -0.51 -13.46 -6.25
C ILE A 71 -1.98 -13.75 -6.58
N HIS A 72 -2.92 -13.06 -5.93
CA HIS A 72 -4.35 -13.39 -6.05
C HIS A 72 -5.08 -12.65 -7.16
N PHE A 73 -4.49 -11.59 -7.71
CA PHE A 73 -5.05 -10.72 -8.74
C PHE A 73 -4.08 -10.49 -9.90
N SER A 74 -3.23 -11.48 -10.23
CA SER A 74 -2.26 -11.42 -11.33
C SER A 74 -2.89 -11.13 -12.69
N ASP A 75 -4.15 -11.53 -12.90
CA ASP A 75 -4.88 -11.31 -14.16
C ASP A 75 -5.39 -9.86 -14.29
N ASN A 76 -5.28 -9.05 -13.23
CA ASN A 76 -5.59 -7.62 -13.27
C ASN A 76 -4.33 -6.83 -13.62
N GLU A 77 -4.03 -6.74 -14.93
CA GLU A 77 -2.84 -6.06 -15.45
C GLU A 77 -2.70 -4.62 -14.93
N GLU A 78 -3.80 -3.85 -14.88
CA GLU A 78 -3.75 -2.45 -14.38
C GLU A 78 -3.27 -2.41 -12.91
N LEU A 79 -3.82 -3.27 -12.05
CA LEU A 79 -3.42 -3.32 -10.65
C LEU A 79 -1.99 -3.85 -10.50
N PHE A 80 -1.62 -4.87 -11.28
CA PHE A 80 -0.28 -5.43 -11.28
C PHE A 80 0.78 -4.37 -11.63
N ASP A 81 0.57 -3.62 -12.72
CA ASP A 81 1.47 -2.55 -13.16
C ASP A 81 1.61 -1.45 -12.11
N ILE A 82 0.51 -1.08 -11.45
CA ILE A 82 0.55 -0.08 -10.37
C ILE A 82 1.40 -0.59 -9.20
N ILE A 83 1.23 -1.84 -8.77
CA ILE A 83 1.93 -2.36 -7.58
C ILE A 83 3.45 -2.47 -7.82
N LEU A 84 3.89 -2.66 -9.08
CA LEU A 84 5.31 -2.77 -9.43
C LEU A 84 5.98 -1.45 -9.86
N SER A 85 5.23 -0.34 -9.94
CA SER A 85 5.70 0.99 -10.37
C SER A 85 6.47 1.76 -9.29
#